data_AF-A0A5E4SH31-F1
#
_entry.id   AF-A0A5E4SH31-F1
#
_cell.length_a   1.000
_cell.length_b   1.000
_cell.length_c   1.000
_cell.angle_alpha   90.00
_cell.angle_beta   90.00
_cell.angle_gamma   90.00
#
_symmetry.space_group_name_H-M   'P 1'
#
loop_
_entity.id
_entity.type
_entity.pdbx_description
1 polymer ?
#
loop_
_entity_poly.entity_id
_entity_poly.type
_entity_poly.pdbx_seq_one_letter_code
_entity_poly.pdbx_strand_id
1 'polypeptide(L)'
;MDCYVYYRVAPEHTPNARAAVTRLFAAVVLETGVRGELQWRCGAADGVPEQAPATWMERYDDVPPGFAARLDAWVAAAGFDGLTAGPRHLECFAAAPAATDSPCA
;
A
#
# COMPACT_ATOMS: atom_id res chain seq x y z
N MET A 1 12.64 5.83 2.96
CA MET A 1 11.74 5.08 3.86
C MET A 1 10.72 4.46 2.96
N ASP A 2 10.41 3.20 3.17
CA ASP A 2 9.47 2.47 2.32
C ASP A 2 8.21 2.21 3.14
N CYS A 3 7.04 2.44 2.55
CA CYS A 3 5.77 2.23 3.22
C CYS A 3 4.97 1.16 2.50
N TYR A 4 4.33 0.29 3.28
CA TYR A 4 3.51 -0.81 2.83
C TYR A 4 2.13 -0.65 3.44
N VAL A 5 1.10 -0.76 2.61
CA VAL A 5 -0.29 -0.75 3.07
C VAL A 5 -0.92 -2.07 2.72
N TYR A 6 -1.48 -2.78 3.70
CA TYR A 6 -2.24 -4.00 3.43
C TYR A 6 -3.68 -3.91 3.94
N TYR A 7 -4.58 -4.51 3.18
CA TYR A 7 -6.01 -4.56 3.46
C TYR A 7 -6.67 -5.70 2.70
N ARG A 8 -7.89 -6.06 3.09
CA ARG A 8 -8.68 -7.08 2.40
C ARG A 8 -9.73 -6.44 1.52
N VAL A 9 -9.94 -7.03 0.35
CA VAL A 9 -11.00 -6.63 -0.60
C VAL A 9 -11.83 -7.86 -0.92
N ALA A 10 -13.15 -7.72 -0.82
CA ALA A 10 -14.08 -8.75 -1.24
C ALA A 10 -14.21 -8.76 -2.79
N PRO A 11 -14.41 -9.93 -3.43
CA PRO A 11 -14.45 -10.05 -4.90
C PRO A 11 -15.38 -9.06 -5.59
N GLU A 12 -16.54 -8.82 -5.00
CA GLU A 12 -17.57 -7.89 -5.48
C GLU A 12 -17.08 -6.44 -5.55
N HIS A 13 -16.08 -6.07 -4.75
CA HIS A 13 -15.52 -4.73 -4.70
C HIS A 13 -14.23 -4.59 -5.52
N THR A 14 -13.65 -5.69 -6.01
CA THR A 14 -12.36 -5.70 -6.74
C THR A 14 -12.29 -4.71 -7.91
N PRO A 15 -13.30 -4.55 -8.80
CA PRO A 15 -13.26 -3.53 -9.85
C PRO A 15 -13.22 -2.10 -9.30
N ASN A 16 -14.07 -1.80 -8.30
CA ASN A 16 -14.14 -0.47 -7.70
C ASN A 16 -12.88 -0.14 -6.89
N ALA A 17 -12.34 -1.13 -6.16
CA ALA A 17 -11.11 -1.01 -5.41
C ALA A 17 -9.91 -0.77 -6.34
N ARG A 18 -9.81 -1.47 -7.49
CA ARG A 18 -8.76 -1.20 -8.48
C ARG A 18 -8.83 0.22 -9.05
N ALA A 19 -10.04 0.70 -9.33
CA ALA A 19 -10.25 2.08 -9.76
C ALA A 19 -9.85 3.09 -8.68
N ALA A 20 -10.16 2.81 -7.41
CA ALA A 20 -9.76 3.64 -6.27
C ALA A 20 -8.23 3.66 -6.10
N VAL A 21 -7.55 2.50 -6.17
CA VAL A 21 -6.07 2.43 -6.15
C VAL A 21 -5.46 3.25 -7.28
N THR A 22 -6.02 3.18 -8.49
CA THR A 22 -5.51 3.94 -9.64
C THR A 22 -5.60 5.45 -9.40
N ARG A 23 -6.73 5.93 -8.84
CA ARG A 23 -6.88 7.35 -8.46
C ARG A 23 -5.92 7.74 -7.33
N LEU A 24 -5.76 6.89 -6.33
CA LEU A 24 -4.82 7.09 -5.22
C LEU A 24 -3.39 7.22 -5.73
N PHE A 25 -2.93 6.30 -6.58
CA PHE A 25 -1.57 6.33 -7.12
C PHE A 25 -1.35 7.55 -8.00
N ALA A 26 -2.35 7.96 -8.80
CA ALA A 26 -2.26 9.19 -9.59
C ALA A 26 -2.11 10.44 -8.70
N ALA A 27 -2.88 10.54 -7.61
CA ALA A 27 -2.77 11.64 -6.66
C ALA A 27 -1.42 11.66 -5.94
N VAL A 28 -0.95 10.50 -5.47
CA VAL A 28 0.36 10.36 -4.82
C VAL A 28 1.50 10.77 -5.75
N VAL A 29 1.50 10.29 -6.99
CA VAL A 29 2.51 10.65 -8.00
C VAL A 29 2.47 12.14 -8.29
N LEU A 30 1.29 12.73 -8.47
CA LEU A 30 1.14 14.15 -8.77
C LEU A 30 1.72 15.04 -7.66
N GLU A 31 1.51 14.66 -6.40
CA GLU A 31 1.90 15.50 -5.27
C GLU A 31 3.31 15.24 -4.73
N THR A 32 3.84 14.03 -4.90
CA THR A 32 5.10 13.61 -4.28
C THR A 32 6.13 13.06 -5.25
N GLY A 33 5.72 12.70 -6.47
CA GLY A 33 6.55 11.97 -7.43
C GLY A 33 6.71 10.47 -7.12
N VAL A 34 6.24 9.99 -5.95
CA VAL A 34 6.33 8.58 -5.54
C VAL A 34 5.35 7.73 -6.34
N ARG A 35 5.82 6.59 -6.84
CA ARG A 35 4.97 5.60 -7.53
C ARG A 35 4.54 4.52 -6.56
N GLY A 36 3.24 4.28 -6.49
CA GLY A 36 2.69 3.11 -5.81
C GLY A 36 2.73 1.87 -6.71
N GLU A 37 2.96 0.70 -6.12
CA GLU A 37 2.81 -0.60 -6.76
C GLU A 37 1.72 -1.39 -6.03
N LEU A 38 0.78 -1.98 -6.78
CA LEU A 38 -0.26 -2.83 -6.21
C LEU A 38 0.09 -4.30 -6.40
N GLN A 39 0.11 -5.03 -5.29
CA GLN A 39 0.36 -6.46 -5.20
C GLN A 39 -0.80 -7.12 -4.43
N TRP A 40 -0.89 -8.44 -4.50
CA TRP A 40 -1.83 -9.22 -3.69
C TRP A 40 -1.14 -10.47 -3.15
N ARG A 41 -1.57 -10.92 -1.97
CA ARG A 41 -1.02 -12.09 -1.31
C ARG A 41 -1.33 -13.35 -2.12
N CYS A 42 -0.31 -14.13 -2.43
CA CYS A 42 -0.45 -15.46 -3.02
C CYS A 42 -0.71 -16.51 -1.92
N GLY A 43 -1.73 -17.38 -2.06
CA GLY A 43 -1.92 -18.55 -1.18
C GLY A 43 -3.34 -19.08 -1.12
N ALA A 44 -3.54 -20.32 -0.66
CA ALA A 44 -4.80 -21.07 -0.76
C ALA A 44 -6.03 -20.46 -0.03
N ALA A 45 -5.84 -19.47 0.84
CA ALA A 45 -6.92 -18.76 1.53
C ALA A 45 -7.34 -17.44 0.85
N ASP A 46 -6.45 -16.88 0.02
CA ASP A 46 -6.66 -15.64 -0.71
C ASP A 46 -6.65 -16.02 -2.21
N GLY A 47 -7.83 -16.25 -2.78
CA GLY A 47 -7.94 -16.65 -4.19
C GLY A 47 -7.51 -15.54 -5.17
N VAL A 48 -7.69 -15.78 -6.47
CA VAL A 48 -7.56 -14.71 -7.47
C VAL A 48 -8.48 -13.56 -7.03
N PRO A 49 -8.06 -12.27 -7.02
CA PRO A 49 -8.85 -11.16 -6.44
C PRO A 49 -10.29 -11.03 -6.98
N GLU A 50 -10.57 -11.61 -8.14
CA GLU A 50 -11.88 -11.64 -8.79
C GLU A 50 -12.77 -12.84 -8.38
N GLN A 51 -12.21 -13.80 -7.64
CA GLN A 51 -12.83 -15.10 -7.35
C GLN A 51 -12.99 -15.34 -5.85
N ALA A 52 -12.12 -14.77 -5.01
CA ALA A 52 -12.22 -14.88 -3.55
C ALA A 52 -11.63 -13.64 -2.87
N PRO A 53 -12.00 -13.38 -1.60
CA PRO A 53 -11.39 -12.30 -0.83
C PRO A 53 -9.87 -12.44 -0.86
N ALA A 54 -9.18 -11.33 -1.13
CA ALA A 54 -7.73 -11.32 -1.24
C ALA A 54 -7.15 -10.18 -0.41
N THR A 55 -5.98 -10.44 0.19
CA THR A 55 -5.19 -9.40 0.85
C THR A 55 -4.40 -8.63 -0.21
N TRP A 56 -4.69 -7.35 -0.38
CA TRP A 56 -3.97 -6.44 -1.27
C TRP A 56 -2.83 -5.79 -0.50
N MET A 57 -1.78 -5.43 -1.21
CA MET A 57 -0.63 -4.71 -0.67
C MET A 57 -0.25 -3.59 -1.63
N GLU A 58 -0.29 -2.34 -1.16
CA GLU A 58 0.28 -1.19 -1.83
C GLU A 58 1.70 -0.98 -1.31
N ARG A 59 2.68 -0.85 -2.21
CA ARG A 59 4.07 -0.57 -1.88
C ARG A 59 4.45 0.82 -2.39
N TYR A 60 5.10 1.61 -1.54
CA TYR A 60 5.61 2.94 -1.86
C TYR A 60 7.07 3.02 -1.44
N ASP A 61 7.95 3.19 -2.42
CA ASP A 61 9.40 3.26 -2.19
C ASP A 61 9.87 4.71 -2.02
N ASP A 62 10.92 4.92 -1.23
CA ASP A 62 11.61 6.20 -1.08
C ASP A 62 10.68 7.38 -0.76
N VAL A 63 9.70 7.15 0.12
CA VAL A 63 8.69 8.16 0.44
C VAL A 63 9.28 9.33 1.23
N PRO A 64 8.81 10.58 0.98
CA PRO A 64 9.27 11.74 1.70
C PRO A 64 8.74 11.77 3.15
N PRO A 65 9.38 12.55 4.04
CA PRO A 65 8.86 12.81 5.37
C PRO A 65 7.42 13.34 5.32
N GLY A 66 6.56 12.85 6.23
CA GLY A 66 5.16 13.25 6.29
C GLY A 66 4.23 12.53 5.31
N PHE A 67 4.73 11.64 4.45
CA PHE A 67 3.92 10.83 3.54
C PHE A 67 2.78 10.09 4.27
N ALA A 68 3.12 9.37 5.35
CA ALA A 68 2.16 8.61 6.15
C ALA A 68 1.01 9.47 6.69
N ALA A 69 1.30 10.70 7.13
CA ALA A 69 0.30 11.61 7.67
C ALA A 69 -0.67 12.15 6.60
N ARG A 70 -0.25 12.17 5.32
CA ARG A 70 -1.08 12.63 4.20
C ARG A 70 -1.84 11.50 3.52
N LEU A 71 -1.40 10.26 3.71
CA LEU A 71 -1.93 9.09 3.01
C LEU A 71 -3.45 8.93 3.20
N ASP A 72 -3.96 9.11 4.42
CA ASP A 72 -5.39 8.98 4.70
C ASP A 72 -6.25 10.00 3.94
N ALA A 73 -5.73 11.21 3.72
CA ALA A 73 -6.43 12.23 2.94
C ALA A 73 -6.55 11.84 1.46
N TRP A 74 -5.47 11.31 0.87
CA TRP A 74 -5.52 10.80 -0.51
C TRP A 74 -6.45 9.60 -0.66
N VAL A 75 -6.50 8.74 0.35
CA VAL A 75 -7.35 7.55 0.36
C VAL A 75 -8.82 7.91 0.45
N ALA A 76 -9.17 8.87 1.30
CA ALA A 76 -10.51 9.42 1.37
C ALA A 76 -10.92 10.04 0.02
N ALA A 77 -10.04 10.83 -0.60
CA ALA A 77 -10.29 11.45 -1.90
C ALA A 77 -10.41 10.43 -3.05
N ALA A 78 -9.69 9.30 -2.96
CA ALA A 78 -9.73 8.24 -3.97
C ALA A 78 -11.01 7.37 -3.92
N GLY A 79 -11.80 7.47 -2.84
CA GLY A 79 -13.07 6.79 -2.68
C GLY A 79 -12.93 5.33 -2.24
N PHE A 80 -12.08 5.05 -1.24
CA PHE A 80 -11.93 3.72 -0.64
C PHE A 80 -13.04 3.35 0.35
N ASP A 81 -13.92 4.28 0.71
CA ASP A 81 -14.96 4.06 1.71
C ASP A 81 -15.86 2.88 1.33
N GLY A 82 -16.03 1.94 2.27
CA GLY A 82 -16.80 0.71 2.08
C GLY A 82 -16.21 -0.33 1.10
N LEU A 83 -15.03 -0.10 0.51
CA LEU A 83 -14.42 -1.06 -0.44
C LEU A 83 -13.51 -2.09 0.22
N THR A 84 -13.10 -1.84 1.47
CA THR A 84 -12.20 -2.73 2.23
C THR A 84 -12.96 -3.53 3.29
N ALA A 85 -12.62 -4.81 3.42
CA ALA A 85 -13.08 -5.66 4.50
C ALA A 85 -12.20 -5.44 5.74
N GLY A 86 -12.52 -4.40 6.52
CA GLY A 86 -11.77 -3.99 7.70
C GLY A 86 -10.79 -2.84 7.42
N PRO A 87 -9.90 -2.53 8.38
CA PRO A 87 -9.01 -1.38 8.31
C PRO A 87 -7.90 -1.57 7.26
N ARG A 88 -7.38 -0.43 6.76
CA ARG A 88 -6.11 -0.37 6.02
C ARG A 88 -4.98 -0.25 7.03
N HIS A 89 -4.01 -1.15 6.97
CA HIS A 89 -2.85 -1.15 7.85
C HIS A 89 -1.66 -0.54 7.13
N LEU A 90 -1.02 0.47 7.73
CA LEU A 90 0.18 1.12 7.21
C LEU A 90 1.39 0.74 8.06
N GLU A 91 2.44 0.25 7.43
CA GLU A 91 3.74 -0.01 8.05
C GLU A 91 4.83 0.68 7.23
N CYS A 92 5.73 1.43 7.87
CA CYS A 92 6.82 2.11 7.19
C CYS A 92 8.17 1.72 7.80
N PHE A 93 9.16 1.50 6.94
CA PHE A 93 10.47 0.97 7.28
C PHE A 93 11.58 1.89 6.79
N ALA A 94 12.56 2.16 7.64
CA ALA A 94 13.79 2.83 7.27
C ALA A 94 14.90 1.78 7.05
N ALA A 95 15.88 2.12 6.21
CA ALA A 95 17.06 1.29 6.05
C ALA A 95 17.74 1.10 7.41
N ALA A 96 18.16 -0.13 7.70
CA ALA A 96 19.02 -0.39 8.84
C ALA A 96 20.34 0.39 8.67
N PRO A 97 20.92 0.93 9.76
CA PRO A 97 22.24 1.51 9.69
C PRO A 97 23.23 0.47 9.17
N ALA A 98 24.13 0.86 8.27
CA ALA A 98 25.18 -0.04 7.80
C ALA A 98 25.97 -0.54 9.01
N ALA A 99 26.15 -1.87 9.10
CA ALA A 99 27.03 -2.44 10.12
C ALA A 99 28.40 -1.81 9.89
N THR A 100 28.88 -1.04 10.87
CA THR A 100 30.26 -0.55 10.82
C THR A 100 31.11 -1.80 10.95
N ASP A 101 31.85 -2.16 9.89
CA ASP A 101 32.83 -3.23 9.95
C ASP A 101 33.69 -3.01 11.20
N SER A 102 33.57 -3.89 12.19
CA SER A 102 34.53 -3.95 13.28
C SER A 102 35.85 -4.39 12.66
N PRO A 103 36.91 -3.56 12.61
CA PRO A 103 38.22 -4.11 12.32
C PRO A 103 38.59 -4.97 13.54
N CYS A 104 38.62 -6.29 13.36
CA CYS A 104 39.38 -7.14 14.27
C CYS A 104 40.82 -6.61 14.31
N ALA A 105 41.21 -6.08 15.47
CA ALA A 105 42.59 -5.76 15.82
C ALA A 105 43.23 -6.95 16.55
#